data_AF-A0A3B9W388-F1
#
_entry.id   AF-A0A3B9W388-F1
#
_cell.length_a   1.000
_cell.length_b   1.000
_cell.length_c   1.000
_cell.angle_alpha   90.00
_cell.angle_beta   90.00
_cell.angle_gamma   90.00
#
_symmetry.space_group_name_H-M   'P 1'
#
loop_
_entity.id
_entity.type
_entity.pdbx_description
1 polymer ?
#
loop_
_entity_poly.entity_id
_entity_poly.type
_entity_poly.pdbx_seq_one_letter_code
_entity_poly.pdbx_strand_id
1 'polypeptide(L)'
;FNKAQQDALLPGVENRWVVLVAATTENPSFSVVSPLLSRSLLLTLKPLTEEDIEGLLERAVADERGLNGKVELSPEALAHLVRLAGGDARRALTALEAAAGVAFGDADDADAADAPVIVELKHTERALDVAAVRYDRAGDQHYDVVSAFIKSVRGSDVDAALHYLARMLEAGEDPRFIARRIVISAAEDVGMADPTALQTAVAAAQAVQLIGMPEGRIVLAEAVVHLATAPKSNAAYMGLNKAVADIRAGLGNGIPAHLRDAHYPGSKQLGHGLGYKYAHDAPHSVASQQYPPDDLVGRDYYEPTANGAERDIAVRLERLRKIIRGT
;
A
#
# COMPACT_ATOMS: atom_id res chain seq x y z
N PHE A 1 11.46 6.11 3.09
CA PHE A 1 12.80 6.39 2.53
C PHE A 1 13.29 5.17 1.76
N ASN A 2 13.60 5.31 0.48
CA ASN A 2 14.12 4.18 -0.29
C ASN A 2 15.59 3.88 0.10
N LYS A 3 16.09 2.71 -0.28
CA LYS A 3 17.45 2.25 0.07
C LYS A 3 18.53 3.27 -0.33
N ALA A 4 18.46 3.82 -1.54
CA ALA A 4 19.45 4.78 -2.04
C ALA A 4 19.47 6.08 -1.21
N GLN A 5 18.31 6.56 -0.76
CA GLN A 5 18.21 7.74 0.10
C GLN A 5 18.77 7.47 1.51
N GLN A 6 18.64 6.24 2.01
CA GLN A 6 19.21 5.85 3.30
C GLN A 6 20.74 5.71 3.23
N ASP A 7 21.26 5.08 2.17
CA ASP A 7 22.70 4.90 1.96
C ASP A 7 23.43 6.25 1.83
N ALA A 8 22.77 7.27 1.26
CA ALA A 8 23.32 8.62 1.17
C ALA A 8 23.63 9.28 2.53
N LEU A 9 23.02 8.81 3.63
CA LEU A 9 23.26 9.33 4.99
C LEU A 9 24.47 8.69 5.66
N LEU A 10 24.95 7.54 5.17
CA LEU A 10 26.04 6.79 5.82
C LEU A 10 27.33 7.60 5.98
N PRO A 11 27.85 8.31 4.95
CA PRO A 11 29.08 9.09 5.13
C PRO A 11 28.95 10.17 6.21
N GLY A 12 27.77 10.79 6.35
CA GLY A 12 27.53 11.82 7.36
C GLY A 12 27.50 11.24 8.78
N VAL A 13 26.93 10.04 8.96
CA VAL A 13 26.88 9.34 10.25
C VAL A 13 28.24 8.77 10.63
N GLU A 14 28.96 8.14 9.69
CA GLU A 14 30.26 7.52 9.93
C GLU A 14 31.35 8.53 10.26
N ASN A 15 31.38 9.64 9.52
CA ASN A 15 32.32 10.74 9.78
C ASN A 15 31.88 11.65 10.93
N ARG A 16 30.75 11.34 11.59
CA ARG A 16 30.15 12.10 12.69
C ARG A 16 29.89 13.58 12.37
N TRP A 17 29.58 13.87 11.11
CA TRP A 17 29.14 15.21 10.71
C TRP A 17 27.73 15.51 11.24
N VAL A 18 26.92 14.46 11.45
CA VAL A 18 25.58 14.54 12.00
C VAL A 18 25.35 13.45 13.04
N VAL A 19 24.46 13.73 14.00
CA VAL A 19 23.85 12.73 14.88
C VAL A 19 22.48 12.40 14.29
N LEU A 20 22.31 11.18 13.79
CA LEU A 20 21.03 10.74 13.23
C LEU A 20 20.10 10.26 14.34
N VAL A 21 18.98 10.96 14.52
CA VAL A 21 17.85 10.53 15.34
C VAL A 21 16.68 10.24 14.41
N ALA A 22 16.25 8.98 14.36
CA ALA A 22 15.17 8.53 13.51
C ALA A 22 14.09 7.85 14.37
N ALA A 23 12.82 8.01 13.96
CA ALA A 23 11.68 7.37 14.59
C ALA A 23 10.88 6.59 13.54
N THR A 24 10.37 5.42 13.91
CA THR A 24 9.52 4.57 13.08
C THR A 24 8.52 3.83 13.96
N THR A 25 7.32 3.59 13.44
CA THR A 25 6.31 2.70 14.03
C THR A 25 6.44 1.27 13.50
N GLU A 26 7.13 1.08 12.38
CA GLU A 26 7.41 -0.22 11.80
C GLU A 26 8.67 -0.83 12.43
N ASN A 27 8.79 -2.16 12.38
CA ASN A 27 9.98 -2.84 12.87
C ASN A 27 11.24 -2.35 12.09
N PRO A 28 12.23 -1.75 12.78
CA PRO A 28 13.41 -1.16 12.13
C PRO A 28 14.20 -2.12 11.26
N SER A 29 14.19 -3.42 11.60
CA SER A 29 14.90 -4.46 10.85
C SER A 29 14.38 -4.67 9.42
N PHE A 30 13.15 -4.21 9.12
CA PHE A 30 12.54 -4.30 7.79
C PHE A 30 12.57 -2.97 7.03
N SER A 31 12.50 -1.85 7.73
CA SER A 31 12.35 -0.51 7.14
C SER A 31 13.67 0.24 6.99
N VAL A 32 14.74 -0.18 7.69
CA VAL A 32 16.05 0.46 7.69
C VAL A 32 17.13 -0.46 7.12
N VAL A 33 18.03 0.10 6.30
CA VAL A 33 19.16 -0.65 5.72
C VAL A 33 20.13 -1.12 6.81
N SER A 34 20.63 -2.36 6.69
CA SER A 34 21.53 -2.97 7.67
C SER A 34 22.76 -2.12 8.04
N PRO A 35 23.41 -1.39 7.11
CA PRO A 35 24.55 -0.53 7.45
C PRO A 35 24.21 0.62 8.42
N LEU A 36 23.01 1.21 8.32
CA LEU A 36 22.57 2.25 9.26
C LEU A 36 22.20 1.63 10.61
N LEU A 37 21.52 0.48 10.60
CA LEU A 37 21.15 -0.25 11.82
C LEU A 37 22.38 -0.62 12.65
N SER A 38 23.46 -1.08 12.02
CA SER A 38 24.68 -1.47 12.74
C SER A 38 25.42 -0.29 13.38
N ARG A 39 25.03 0.95 13.08
CA ARG A 39 25.62 2.20 13.60
C ARG A 39 24.63 3.00 14.46
N SER A 40 23.46 2.44 14.73
CA SER A 40 22.38 3.10 15.45
C SER A 40 22.06 2.37 16.75
N LEU A 41 21.68 3.12 17.79
CA LEU A 41 21.09 2.55 19.00
C LEU A 41 19.59 2.40 18.78
N LEU A 42 19.05 1.19 18.98
CA LEU A 42 17.61 0.95 18.92
C LEU A 42 17.00 1.14 20.30
N LEU A 43 16.09 2.10 20.43
CA LEU A 43 15.31 2.35 21.63
C LEU A 43 13.84 2.10 21.34
N THR A 44 13.25 1.15 22.04
CA THR A 44 11.82 0.87 21.95
C THR A 44 11.06 1.80 22.88
N LEU A 45 10.26 2.70 22.29
CA LEU A 45 9.30 3.49 23.04
C LEU A 45 8.02 2.70 23.27
N LYS A 46 7.41 2.89 24.43
CA LYS A 46 6.10 2.30 24.75
C LYS A 46 5.02 3.39 24.64
N PRO A 47 3.77 3.01 24.35
CA PRO A 47 2.64 3.92 24.51
C PRO A 47 2.62 4.51 25.93
N LEU A 48 2.14 5.74 26.04
CA LEU A 48 1.96 6.41 27.33
C LEU A 48 0.83 5.75 28.12
N THR A 49 0.93 5.79 29.45
CA THR A 49 -0.19 5.34 30.31
C THR A 49 -1.32 6.35 30.29
N GLU A 50 -2.47 5.97 30.84
CA GLU A 50 -3.60 6.90 30.98
C GLU A 50 -3.22 8.10 31.87
N GLU A 51 -2.46 7.87 32.95
CA GLU A 51 -2.00 8.95 33.85
C GLU A 51 -1.00 9.89 33.15
N ASP A 52 -0.12 9.35 32.30
CA ASP A 52 0.82 10.16 31.52
C ASP A 52 0.08 11.10 30.54
N ILE A 53 -0.99 10.60 29.91
CA ILE A 53 -1.83 11.37 28.99
C ILE A 53 -2.64 12.41 29.75
N GLU A 54 -3.22 12.06 30.89
CA GLU A 54 -3.95 12.98 31.76
C GLU A 54 -3.08 14.18 32.14
N GLY A 55 -1.89 13.92 32.69
CA GLY A 55 -0.93 14.97 33.05
C GLY A 55 -0.39 15.76 31.85
N LEU A 56 -0.38 15.18 30.64
CA LEU A 56 -0.08 15.91 29.41
C LEU A 56 -1.19 16.90 29.05
N LEU A 57 -2.45 16.48 29.13
CA LEU A 57 -3.60 17.31 28.79
C LEU A 57 -3.77 18.47 29.76
N GLU A 58 -3.67 18.22 31.08
CA GLU A 58 -3.72 19.27 32.10
C GLU A 58 -2.63 20.33 31.89
N ARG A 59 -1.41 19.87 31.59
CA ARG A 59 -0.29 20.76 31.28
C ARG A 59 -0.54 21.56 30.00
N ALA A 60 -1.12 20.97 28.96
CA ALA A 60 -1.44 21.67 27.73
C ALA A 60 -2.54 22.72 27.92
N VAL A 61 -3.48 22.49 28.83
CA VAL A 61 -4.50 23.47 29.20
C VAL A 61 -3.88 24.69 29.89
N ALA A 62 -2.96 24.47 30.84
CA ALA A 62 -2.38 25.53 31.66
C ALA A 62 -1.20 26.27 31.01
N ASP A 63 -0.37 25.60 30.20
CA ASP A 63 0.86 26.16 29.64
C ASP A 63 0.58 27.24 28.58
N GLU A 64 1.38 28.31 28.59
CA GLU A 64 1.27 29.44 27.66
C GLU A 64 1.40 29.01 26.18
N ARG A 65 2.15 27.94 25.91
CA ARG A 65 2.32 27.38 24.55
C ARG A 65 1.13 26.51 24.11
N GLY A 66 0.25 26.15 25.05
CA GLY A 66 -0.97 25.41 24.80
C GLY A 66 -2.17 26.34 24.78
N LEU A 67 -3.15 26.08 25.65
CA LEU A 67 -4.38 26.87 25.73
C LEU A 67 -4.28 28.03 26.72
N ASN A 68 -3.14 28.21 27.40
CA ASN A 68 -2.83 29.35 28.25
C ASN A 68 -3.90 29.67 29.30
N GLY A 69 -4.49 28.64 29.91
CA GLY A 69 -5.56 28.77 30.90
C GLY A 69 -6.86 29.36 30.36
N LYS A 70 -7.05 29.46 29.03
CA LYS A 70 -8.29 29.95 28.42
C LYS A 70 -9.44 28.95 28.46
N VAL A 71 -9.14 27.70 28.78
CA VAL A 71 -10.15 26.65 28.93
C VAL A 71 -9.97 25.91 30.24
N GLU A 72 -11.04 25.28 30.70
CA GLU A 72 -11.06 24.32 31.79
C GLU A 72 -11.70 23.02 31.30
N LEU A 73 -11.12 21.86 31.61
CA LEU A 73 -11.69 20.57 31.20
C LEU A 73 -12.62 20.05 32.29
N SER A 74 -13.84 19.64 31.92
CA SER A 74 -14.66 18.84 32.85
C SER A 74 -14.00 17.47 33.09
N PRO A 75 -14.19 16.84 34.26
CA PRO A 75 -13.64 15.51 34.54
C PRO A 75 -14.05 14.46 33.50
N GLU A 76 -15.28 14.54 33.00
CA GLU A 76 -15.81 13.65 31.98
C GLU A 76 -15.13 13.89 30.61
N ALA A 77 -14.89 15.15 30.26
CA ALA A 77 -14.18 15.52 29.04
C ALA A 77 -12.72 15.05 29.08
N LEU A 78 -12.02 15.27 30.19
CA LEU A 78 -10.66 14.81 30.41
C LEU A 78 -10.58 13.28 30.30
N ALA A 79 -11.42 12.56 31.05
CA ALA A 79 -11.46 11.10 31.01
C ALA A 79 -11.80 10.56 29.61
N HIS A 80 -12.66 11.27 28.87
CA HIS A 80 -12.97 10.91 27.49
C HIS A 80 -11.77 11.10 26.55
N LEU A 81 -11.05 12.22 26.65
CA LEU A 81 -9.84 12.49 25.86
C LEU A 81 -8.71 11.50 26.18
N VAL A 82 -8.54 11.11 27.45
CA VAL A 82 -7.55 10.10 27.88
C VAL A 82 -7.86 8.74 27.24
N ARG A 83 -9.11 8.26 27.36
CA ARG A 83 -9.52 6.99 26.73
C ARG A 83 -9.35 7.02 25.22
N LEU A 84 -9.68 8.14 24.59
CA LEU A 84 -9.54 8.32 23.15
C LEU A 84 -8.09 8.25 22.69
N ALA A 85 -7.18 8.84 23.45
CA ALA A 85 -5.78 8.95 23.07
C ALA A 85 -5.10 7.58 22.92
N GLY A 86 -5.52 6.58 23.72
CA GLY A 86 -4.98 5.22 23.66
C GLY A 86 -3.45 5.16 23.82
N GLY A 87 -2.88 6.08 24.60
CA GLY A 87 -1.43 6.22 24.81
C GLY A 87 -0.68 7.03 23.73
N ASP A 88 -1.35 7.66 22.76
CA ASP A 88 -0.76 8.61 21.81
C ASP A 88 -0.95 10.07 22.26
N ALA A 89 0.15 10.71 22.67
CA ALA A 89 0.22 12.12 23.06
C ALA A 89 -0.27 13.08 21.97
N ARG A 90 0.09 12.83 20.71
CA ARG A 90 -0.29 13.72 19.59
C ARG A 90 -1.79 13.68 19.40
N ARG A 91 -2.39 12.48 19.42
CA ARG A 91 -3.83 12.29 19.30
C ARG A 91 -4.58 13.01 20.43
N ALA A 92 -4.09 12.89 21.66
CA ALA A 92 -4.66 13.57 22.82
C ALA A 92 -4.69 15.10 22.64
N LEU A 93 -3.54 15.69 22.26
CA LEU A 93 -3.42 17.14 22.08
C LEU A 93 -4.24 17.67 20.90
N THR A 94 -4.28 16.95 19.77
CA THR A 94 -5.11 17.33 18.62
C THR A 94 -6.60 17.27 18.96
N ALA A 95 -7.04 16.24 19.71
CA ALA A 95 -8.42 16.15 20.15
C ALA A 95 -8.78 17.27 21.14
N LEU A 96 -7.88 17.61 22.06
CA LEU A 96 -8.04 18.74 22.97
C LEU A 96 -8.15 20.08 22.23
N GLU A 97 -7.28 20.33 21.24
CA GLU A 97 -7.31 21.55 20.43
C GLU A 97 -8.64 21.67 19.66
N ALA A 98 -9.11 20.58 19.05
CA ALA A 98 -10.38 20.57 18.35
C ALA A 98 -11.58 20.78 19.31
N ALA A 99 -11.57 20.12 20.47
CA ALA A 99 -12.60 20.29 21.49
C ALA A 99 -12.65 21.72 22.05
N ALA A 100 -11.48 22.34 22.26
CA ALA A 100 -11.38 23.74 22.64
C ALA A 100 -11.93 24.65 21.54
N GLY A 101 -11.62 24.38 20.26
CA GLY A 101 -12.17 25.13 19.13
C GLY A 101 -13.71 25.07 19.05
N VAL A 102 -14.30 23.89 19.29
CA VAL A 102 -15.76 23.74 19.39
C VAL A 102 -16.31 24.52 20.58
N ALA A 103 -15.69 24.41 21.74
CA ALA A 103 -16.13 25.11 22.95
C ALA A 103 -16.06 26.64 22.79
N PHE A 104 -15.01 27.17 22.14
CA PHE A 104 -14.92 28.59 21.82
C PHE A 104 -16.01 29.03 20.85
N GLY A 105 -16.32 28.22 19.83
CA GLY A 105 -17.40 28.54 18.88
C GLY A 105 -18.80 28.51 19.51
N ASP A 106 -19.03 27.64 20.50
CA ASP A 106 -20.28 27.59 21.26
C ASP A 106 -20.39 28.76 22.28
N ALA A 107 -19.26 29.38 22.66
CA ALA A 107 -19.21 30.48 23.63
C ALA A 107 -19.52 31.87 23.03
N ASP A 108 -19.63 31.99 21.70
CA ASP A 108 -19.71 33.27 20.98
C ASP A 108 -21.10 33.98 21.02
N ASP A 109 -21.96 33.67 22.00
CA ASP A 109 -23.26 34.36 22.19
C ASP A 109 -23.55 34.83 23.64
N ALA A 110 -22.67 34.61 24.62
CA ALA A 110 -22.83 35.20 25.95
C ALA A 110 -21.50 35.28 26.73
N ASP A 111 -21.18 36.50 27.18
CA ASP A 111 -20.22 36.83 28.23
C ASP A 111 -18.72 36.65 27.92
N ALA A 112 -18.17 37.67 27.25
CA ALA A 112 -16.78 38.08 27.42
C ALA A 112 -16.55 38.59 28.86
N ALA A 113 -16.38 37.65 29.79
CA ALA A 113 -15.73 37.87 31.07
C ALA A 113 -14.46 37.00 31.13
N ASP A 114 -13.47 37.44 31.89
CA ASP A 114 -12.10 36.89 32.09
C ASP A 114 -12.02 35.42 32.59
N ALA A 115 -13.07 34.62 32.41
CA ALA A 115 -13.19 33.24 32.87
C ALA A 115 -12.86 32.22 31.76
N PRO A 116 -12.22 31.09 32.10
CA PRO A 116 -11.95 30.03 31.14
C PRO A 116 -13.23 29.40 30.60
N VAL A 117 -13.23 29.06 29.31
CA VAL A 117 -14.33 28.33 28.67
C VAL A 117 -14.30 26.86 29.10
N ILE A 118 -15.43 26.34 29.58
CA ILE A 118 -15.51 24.95 30.02
C ILE A 118 -15.66 24.02 28.82
N VAL A 119 -14.70 23.12 28.65
CA VAL A 119 -14.75 22.02 27.68
C VAL A 119 -15.47 20.84 28.34
N GLU A 120 -16.73 20.66 27.96
CA GLU A 120 -17.58 19.53 28.37
C GLU A 120 -17.46 18.34 27.40
N LEU A 121 -17.97 17.19 27.82
CA LEU A 121 -18.02 15.96 27.02
C LEU A 121 -18.64 16.18 25.63
N LYS A 122 -19.71 16.98 25.52
CA LYS A 122 -20.36 17.27 24.22
C LYS A 122 -19.41 17.95 23.22
N HIS A 123 -18.45 18.74 23.70
CA HIS A 123 -17.47 19.42 22.84
C HIS A 123 -16.42 18.42 22.35
N THR A 124 -15.99 17.49 23.20
CA THR A 124 -15.03 16.44 22.81
C THR A 124 -15.68 15.43 21.85
N GLU A 125 -16.94 15.06 22.06
CA GLU A 125 -17.71 14.20 21.15
C GLU A 125 -17.92 14.86 19.77
N ARG A 126 -18.32 16.14 19.72
CA ARG A 126 -18.46 16.89 18.45
C ARG A 126 -17.13 17.09 17.74
N ALA A 127 -16.05 17.32 18.48
CA ALA A 127 -14.71 17.45 17.92
C ALA A 127 -14.23 16.12 17.31
N LEU A 128 -14.69 14.98 17.82
CA LEU A 128 -14.34 13.67 17.30
C LEU A 128 -15.00 13.33 15.98
N ASP A 129 -16.21 13.79 15.72
CA ASP A 129 -16.81 13.65 14.38
C ASP A 129 -15.97 14.39 13.31
N VAL A 130 -15.25 15.45 13.73
CA VAL A 130 -14.35 16.22 12.87
C VAL A 130 -12.91 15.65 12.85
N ALA A 131 -12.46 15.01 13.92
CA ALA A 131 -11.08 14.50 14.10
C ALA A 131 -10.90 13.00 13.80
N ALA A 132 -11.94 12.17 13.93
CA ALA A 132 -11.94 10.76 13.52
C ALA A 132 -11.76 10.62 12.00
N VAL A 133 -12.12 11.67 11.25
CA VAL A 133 -11.84 11.82 9.83
C VAL A 133 -10.35 12.13 9.54
N ARG A 134 -9.52 12.33 10.56
CA ARG A 134 -8.11 12.74 10.39
C ARG A 134 -7.06 11.77 10.92
N TYR A 135 -7.40 10.76 11.73
CA TYR A 135 -6.37 10.08 12.53
C TYR A 135 -6.65 8.60 12.88
N ASP A 136 -6.76 7.72 11.87
CA ASP A 136 -6.43 6.30 12.05
C ASP A 136 -5.57 5.76 10.91
N ARG A 137 -4.28 6.14 10.94
CA ARG A 137 -3.26 5.70 9.98
C ARG A 137 -2.27 4.69 10.58
N ALA A 138 -2.45 4.29 11.85
CA ALA A 138 -1.44 3.54 12.60
C ALA A 138 -1.96 2.31 13.39
N GLY A 139 -3.27 2.02 13.40
CA GLY A 139 -3.82 0.83 14.05
C GLY A 139 -3.94 -0.40 13.13
N ASP A 140 -4.12 -1.59 13.72
CA ASP A 140 -4.47 -2.83 12.99
C ASP A 140 -5.73 -2.67 12.11
N GLN A 141 -6.61 -1.72 12.43
CA GLN A 141 -7.77 -1.37 11.60
C GLN A 141 -7.38 -0.90 10.20
N HIS A 142 -6.23 -0.24 10.01
CA HIS A 142 -5.76 0.13 8.68
C HIS A 142 -5.63 -1.11 7.78
N TYR A 143 -4.99 -2.17 8.30
CA TYR A 143 -4.83 -3.43 7.58
C TYR A 143 -6.15 -4.14 7.34
N ASP A 144 -7.08 -4.09 8.30
CA ASP A 144 -8.40 -4.68 8.14
C ASP A 144 -9.25 -3.95 7.11
N VAL A 145 -9.23 -2.62 7.09
CA VAL A 145 -10.00 -1.82 6.13
C VAL A 145 -9.46 -2.00 4.71
N VAL A 146 -8.13 -1.94 4.51
CA VAL A 146 -7.56 -2.18 3.17
C VAL A 146 -7.74 -3.64 2.72
N SER A 147 -7.73 -4.57 3.67
CA SER A 147 -8.01 -6.00 3.43
C SER A 147 -9.45 -6.21 3.00
N ALA A 148 -10.40 -5.57 3.67
CA ALA A 148 -11.82 -5.59 3.32
C ALA A 148 -12.05 -4.91 1.96
N PHE A 149 -11.44 -3.76 1.71
CA PHE A 149 -11.46 -3.06 0.42
C PHE A 149 -11.06 -3.96 -0.75
N ILE A 150 -9.88 -4.59 -0.67
CA ILE A 150 -9.41 -5.49 -1.73
C ILE A 150 -10.27 -6.74 -1.85
N LYS A 151 -10.77 -7.29 -0.74
CA LYS A 151 -11.70 -8.43 -0.79
C LYS A 151 -13.03 -8.06 -1.43
N SER A 152 -13.56 -6.86 -1.23
CA SER A 152 -14.77 -6.38 -1.89
C SER A 152 -14.55 -6.22 -3.40
N VAL A 153 -13.43 -5.62 -3.82
CA VAL A 153 -13.05 -5.54 -5.24
C VAL A 153 -12.96 -6.93 -5.87
N ARG A 154 -12.23 -7.84 -5.22
CA ARG A 154 -12.08 -9.25 -5.65
C ARG A 154 -13.41 -10.00 -5.68
N GLY A 155 -14.26 -9.77 -4.69
CA GLY A 155 -15.60 -10.31 -4.55
C GLY A 155 -16.61 -9.72 -5.52
N SER A 156 -16.22 -8.71 -6.31
CA SER A 156 -17.08 -7.96 -7.24
C SER A 156 -18.25 -7.22 -6.56
N ASP A 157 -18.08 -6.85 -5.29
CA ASP A 157 -19.02 -6.00 -4.56
C ASP A 157 -18.56 -4.54 -4.68
N VAL A 158 -19.12 -3.84 -5.66
CA VAL A 158 -18.77 -2.45 -6.01
C VAL A 158 -19.12 -1.51 -4.88
N ASP A 159 -20.29 -1.70 -4.27
CA ASP A 159 -20.82 -0.81 -3.23
C ASP A 159 -19.98 -0.92 -1.96
N ALA A 160 -19.64 -2.15 -1.53
CA ALA A 160 -18.74 -2.36 -0.42
C ALA A 160 -17.33 -1.84 -0.71
N ALA A 161 -16.81 -2.01 -1.93
CA ALA A 161 -15.50 -1.50 -2.32
C ALA A 161 -15.46 0.05 -2.26
N LEU A 162 -16.49 0.73 -2.76
CA LEU A 162 -16.62 2.18 -2.67
C LEU A 162 -16.79 2.64 -1.22
N HIS A 163 -17.53 1.91 -0.39
CA HIS A 163 -17.65 2.20 1.03
C HIS A 163 -16.30 2.13 1.75
N TYR A 164 -15.51 1.08 1.54
CA TYR A 164 -14.18 0.97 2.15
C TYR A 164 -13.18 1.98 1.57
N LEU A 165 -13.28 2.34 0.28
CA LEU A 165 -12.53 3.44 -0.30
C LEU A 165 -12.85 4.75 0.42
N ALA A 166 -14.14 5.09 0.56
CA ALA A 166 -14.58 6.29 1.27
C ALA A 166 -14.09 6.27 2.72
N ARG A 167 -14.21 5.14 3.42
CA ARG A 167 -13.70 5.00 4.79
C ARG A 167 -12.20 5.26 4.89
N MET A 168 -11.38 4.78 3.95
CA MET A 168 -9.94 5.08 3.95
C MET A 168 -9.66 6.56 3.68
N LEU A 169 -10.33 7.16 2.70
CA LEU A 169 -10.15 8.57 2.36
C LEU A 169 -10.56 9.50 3.50
N GLU A 170 -11.74 9.22 4.08
CA GLU A 170 -12.22 9.91 5.26
C GLU A 170 -11.37 9.59 6.48
N ALA A 171 -10.60 8.50 6.57
CA ALA A 171 -9.68 8.28 7.69
C ALA A 171 -8.31 8.98 7.53
N GLY A 172 -8.10 9.71 6.42
CA GLY A 172 -6.83 10.36 6.11
C GLY A 172 -5.75 9.43 5.56
N GLU A 173 -6.15 8.29 5.00
CA GLU A 173 -5.23 7.34 4.35
C GLU A 173 -4.49 8.00 3.19
N ASP A 174 -3.22 7.61 2.96
CA ASP A 174 -2.48 8.15 1.82
C ASP A 174 -3.16 7.74 0.50
N PRO A 175 -3.62 8.68 -0.35
CA PRO A 175 -4.23 8.33 -1.63
C PRO A 175 -3.29 7.52 -2.53
N ARG A 176 -1.97 7.71 -2.39
CA ARG A 176 -0.96 6.93 -3.12
C ARG A 176 -0.86 5.51 -2.58
N PHE A 177 -1.13 5.28 -1.30
CA PHE A 177 -1.24 3.92 -0.75
C PHE A 177 -2.43 3.20 -1.34
N ILE A 178 -3.61 3.83 -1.34
CA ILE A 178 -4.82 3.28 -1.94
C ILE A 178 -4.59 2.96 -3.42
N ALA A 179 -4.03 3.90 -4.18
CA ALA A 179 -3.71 3.70 -5.59
C ALA A 179 -2.78 2.49 -5.84
N ARG A 180 -1.75 2.28 -5.00
CA ARG A 180 -0.89 1.09 -5.10
C ARG A 180 -1.68 -0.20 -4.90
N ARG A 181 -2.63 -0.22 -3.96
CA ARG A 181 -3.47 -1.40 -3.69
C ARG A 181 -4.42 -1.70 -4.86
N ILE A 182 -4.96 -0.68 -5.50
CA ILE A 182 -5.77 -0.81 -6.73
C ILE A 182 -4.91 -1.40 -7.86
N VAL A 183 -3.70 -0.89 -8.09
CA VAL A 183 -2.79 -1.42 -9.13
C VAL A 183 -2.45 -2.89 -8.89
N ILE A 184 -2.19 -3.30 -7.64
CA ILE A 184 -1.94 -4.70 -7.30
C ILE A 184 -3.19 -5.55 -7.60
N SER A 185 -4.37 -5.11 -7.16
CA SER A 185 -5.62 -5.85 -7.40
C SER A 185 -5.96 -5.96 -8.89
N ALA A 186 -5.68 -4.94 -9.70
CA ALA A 186 -5.83 -5.03 -11.15
C ALA A 186 -5.03 -6.19 -11.75
N ALA A 187 -3.79 -6.40 -11.28
CA ALA A 187 -2.93 -7.48 -11.78
C ALA A 187 -3.22 -8.85 -11.15
N GLU A 188 -3.57 -8.88 -9.86
CA GLU A 188 -3.78 -10.12 -9.09
C GLU A 188 -5.20 -10.69 -9.27
N ASP A 189 -6.22 -9.84 -9.25
CA ASP A 189 -7.63 -10.26 -9.14
C ASP A 189 -8.38 -10.18 -10.47
N VAL A 190 -7.98 -9.28 -11.37
CA VAL A 190 -8.57 -9.11 -12.71
C VAL A 190 -7.67 -9.73 -13.79
N GLY A 191 -6.39 -9.38 -13.78
CA GLY A 191 -5.37 -10.00 -14.62
C GLY A 191 -5.69 -9.91 -16.12
N MET A 192 -5.54 -11.02 -16.84
CA MET A 192 -5.80 -11.08 -18.28
C MET A 192 -7.27 -11.25 -18.64
N ALA A 193 -8.17 -11.38 -17.65
CA ALA A 193 -9.61 -11.44 -17.93
C ALA A 193 -10.12 -10.07 -18.41
N ASP A 194 -9.49 -8.98 -17.95
CA ASP A 194 -9.58 -7.65 -18.57
C ASP A 194 -8.20 -6.96 -18.57
N PRO A 195 -7.46 -7.03 -19.69
CA PRO A 195 -6.13 -6.42 -19.81
C PRO A 195 -6.11 -4.90 -19.67
N THR A 196 -7.26 -4.22 -19.75
CA THR A 196 -7.35 -2.76 -19.58
C THR A 196 -7.31 -2.34 -18.12
N ALA A 197 -7.68 -3.22 -17.18
CA ALA A 197 -7.79 -2.89 -15.76
C ALA A 197 -6.47 -2.37 -15.15
N LEU A 198 -5.33 -2.96 -15.51
CA LEU A 198 -4.03 -2.49 -15.04
C LEU A 198 -3.69 -1.09 -15.60
N GLN A 199 -4.04 -0.82 -16.86
CA GLN A 199 -3.83 0.50 -17.47
C GLN A 199 -4.70 1.55 -16.79
N THR A 200 -5.99 1.25 -16.55
CA THR A 200 -6.89 2.13 -15.78
C THR A 200 -6.34 2.40 -14.39
N ALA A 201 -5.91 1.38 -13.66
CA ALA A 201 -5.36 1.54 -12.32
C ALA A 201 -4.07 2.37 -12.29
N VAL A 202 -3.17 2.18 -13.26
CA VAL A 202 -1.94 2.98 -13.38
C VAL A 202 -2.25 4.42 -13.75
N ALA A 203 -3.16 4.66 -14.69
CA ALA A 203 -3.61 6.00 -15.05
C ALA A 203 -4.23 6.71 -13.85
N ALA A 204 -5.06 6.00 -13.07
CA ALA A 204 -5.62 6.52 -11.83
C ALA A 204 -4.54 6.88 -10.80
N ALA A 205 -3.54 6.02 -10.61
CA ALA A 205 -2.43 6.29 -9.70
C ALA A 205 -1.61 7.53 -10.11
N GLN A 206 -1.39 7.73 -11.41
CA GLN A 206 -0.72 8.91 -11.95
C GLN A 206 -1.58 10.17 -11.78
N ALA A 207 -2.87 10.09 -12.12
CA ALA A 207 -3.80 11.21 -11.96
C ALA A 207 -3.91 11.66 -10.50
N VAL A 208 -3.95 10.73 -9.53
CA VAL A 208 -3.92 11.06 -8.09
C VAL A 208 -2.66 11.83 -7.70
N GLN A 209 -1.50 11.49 -8.27
CA GLN A 209 -0.24 12.21 -8.01
C GLN A 209 -0.23 13.62 -8.63
N LEU A 210 -0.86 13.78 -9.80
CA LEU A 210 -0.87 15.03 -10.54
C LEU A 210 -1.94 16.02 -10.01
N ILE A 211 -3.09 15.50 -9.60
CA ILE A 211 -4.27 16.31 -9.21
C ILE A 211 -4.28 16.55 -7.70
N GLY A 212 -3.93 15.53 -6.89
CA GLY A 212 -4.07 15.60 -5.44
C GLY A 212 -5.52 15.42 -4.95
N MET A 213 -5.74 15.61 -3.66
CA MET A 213 -7.06 15.53 -3.02
C MET A 213 -7.65 16.95 -2.82
N PRO A 214 -8.99 17.12 -2.87
CA PRO A 214 -10.02 16.06 -2.85
C PRO A 214 -10.37 15.42 -4.20
N GLU A 215 -10.05 16.02 -5.35
CA GLU A 215 -10.48 15.57 -6.68
C GLU A 215 -9.96 14.17 -7.06
N GLY A 216 -8.80 13.76 -6.55
CA GLY A 216 -8.24 12.43 -6.72
C GLY A 216 -9.17 11.29 -6.27
N ARG A 217 -10.13 11.56 -5.36
CA ARG A 217 -11.14 10.56 -4.95
C ARG A 217 -12.03 10.11 -6.10
N ILE A 218 -12.29 10.99 -7.06
CA ILE A 218 -13.18 10.72 -8.20
C ILE A 218 -12.49 9.70 -9.12
N VAL A 219 -11.21 9.91 -9.39
CA VAL A 219 -10.40 9.01 -10.23
C VAL A 219 -10.16 7.66 -9.55
N LEU A 220 -9.94 7.65 -8.23
CA LEU A 220 -9.86 6.41 -7.46
C LEU A 220 -11.18 5.63 -7.52
N ALA A 221 -12.32 6.30 -7.38
CA ALA A 221 -13.63 5.67 -7.46
C ALA A 221 -13.88 5.04 -8.84
N GLU A 222 -13.54 5.72 -9.92
CA GLU A 222 -13.64 5.20 -11.30
C GLU A 222 -12.85 3.90 -11.47
N ALA A 223 -11.58 3.88 -11.04
CA ALA A 223 -10.74 2.69 -11.11
C ALA A 223 -11.29 1.54 -10.25
N VAL A 224 -11.81 1.83 -9.06
CA VAL A 224 -12.44 0.83 -8.19
C VAL A 224 -13.67 0.21 -8.85
N VAL A 225 -14.55 1.02 -9.44
CA VAL A 225 -15.74 0.53 -10.14
C VAL A 225 -15.35 -0.34 -11.33
N HIS A 226 -14.34 0.05 -12.12
CA HIS A 226 -13.81 -0.77 -13.20
C HIS A 226 -13.36 -2.13 -12.66
N LEU A 227 -12.44 -2.17 -11.70
CA LEU A 227 -11.91 -3.44 -11.18
C LEU A 227 -12.98 -4.31 -10.53
N ALA A 228 -13.88 -3.72 -9.73
CA ALA A 228 -14.93 -4.45 -9.05
C ALA A 228 -15.96 -5.04 -10.04
N THR A 229 -16.25 -4.37 -11.15
CA THR A 229 -17.17 -4.89 -12.19
C THR A 229 -16.48 -5.76 -13.26
N ALA A 230 -15.14 -5.74 -13.34
CA ALA A 230 -14.38 -6.51 -14.31
C ALA A 230 -14.50 -8.03 -14.11
N PRO A 231 -14.40 -8.84 -15.19
CA PRO A 231 -14.26 -10.29 -15.08
C PRO A 231 -12.99 -10.64 -14.28
N LYS A 232 -13.08 -11.59 -13.36
CA LYS A 232 -11.98 -11.91 -12.43
C LYS A 232 -11.11 -13.05 -12.96
N SER A 233 -9.80 -12.91 -12.80
CA SER A 233 -8.83 -13.98 -13.01
C SER A 233 -7.52 -13.70 -12.27
N ASN A 234 -7.06 -14.69 -11.52
CA ASN A 234 -5.73 -14.72 -10.93
C ASN A 234 -4.77 -15.66 -11.68
N ALA A 235 -5.11 -16.09 -12.89
CA ALA A 235 -4.39 -17.13 -13.62
C ALA A 235 -2.92 -16.77 -13.91
N ALA A 236 -2.64 -15.51 -14.25
CA ALA A 236 -1.28 -15.03 -14.47
C ALA A 236 -0.46 -15.00 -13.16
N TYR A 237 -1.08 -14.51 -12.07
CA TYR A 237 -0.49 -14.51 -10.74
C TYR A 237 -0.16 -15.93 -10.26
N MET A 238 -1.10 -16.87 -10.40
CA MET A 238 -0.88 -18.27 -10.04
C MET A 238 0.15 -18.95 -10.93
N GLY A 239 0.19 -18.61 -12.22
CA GLY A 239 1.21 -19.12 -13.15
C GLY A 239 2.63 -18.73 -12.72
N LEU A 240 2.84 -17.47 -12.33
CA LEU A 240 4.13 -17.04 -11.79
C LEU A 240 4.47 -17.77 -10.48
N ASN A 241 3.51 -17.92 -9.57
CA ASN A 241 3.73 -18.62 -8.30
C ASN A 241 4.12 -20.10 -8.50
N LYS A 242 3.49 -20.79 -9.46
CA LYS A 242 3.85 -22.17 -9.84
C LYS A 242 5.29 -22.23 -10.37
N ALA A 243 5.68 -21.30 -11.25
CA ALA A 243 7.05 -21.24 -11.79
C ALA A 243 8.08 -20.95 -10.69
N VAL A 244 7.79 -20.02 -9.77
CA VAL A 244 8.65 -19.73 -8.61
C VAL A 244 8.79 -20.95 -7.70
N ALA A 245 7.72 -21.73 -7.51
CA ALA A 245 7.77 -22.96 -6.73
C ALA A 245 8.67 -24.02 -7.36
N ASP A 246 8.58 -24.22 -8.68
CA ASP A 246 9.46 -25.16 -9.41
C ASP A 246 10.94 -24.73 -9.29
N ILE A 247 11.25 -23.44 -9.45
CA ILE A 247 12.62 -22.92 -9.26
C ILE A 247 13.13 -23.16 -7.84
N ARG A 248 12.30 -22.91 -6.82
CA ARG A 248 12.65 -23.15 -5.40
C ARG A 248 12.85 -24.63 -5.10
N ALA A 249 12.19 -25.51 -5.83
CA ALA A 249 12.38 -26.96 -5.76
C ALA A 249 13.63 -27.44 -6.53
N GLY A 250 14.36 -26.53 -7.19
CA GLY A 250 15.58 -26.84 -7.94
C GLY A 250 15.33 -27.36 -9.36
N LEU A 251 14.14 -27.16 -9.92
CA LEU A 251 13.83 -27.47 -11.32
C LEU A 251 14.21 -26.31 -12.25
N GLY A 252 14.35 -26.60 -13.54
CA GLY A 252 14.60 -25.59 -14.57
C GLY A 252 16.04 -25.07 -14.59
N ASN A 253 17.00 -25.90 -14.18
CA ASN A 253 18.40 -25.52 -14.13
C ASN A 253 19.00 -25.39 -15.54
N GLY A 254 19.54 -24.21 -15.83
CA GLY A 254 20.22 -23.93 -17.09
C GLY A 254 19.30 -23.49 -18.22
N ILE A 255 19.89 -22.98 -19.30
CA ILE A 255 19.19 -22.50 -20.49
C ILE A 255 19.51 -23.46 -21.64
N PRO A 256 18.51 -23.94 -22.43
CA PRO A 256 18.76 -24.72 -23.63
C PRO A 256 19.77 -24.04 -24.56
N ALA A 257 20.72 -24.80 -25.13
CA ALA A 257 21.88 -24.22 -25.82
C ALA A 257 21.49 -23.29 -26.98
N HIS A 258 20.43 -23.63 -27.73
CA HIS A 258 19.91 -22.83 -28.83
C HIS A 258 19.21 -21.53 -28.40
N LEU A 259 18.93 -21.34 -27.09
CA LEU A 259 18.39 -20.10 -26.55
C LEU A 259 19.44 -19.23 -25.84
N ARG A 260 20.68 -19.71 -25.71
CA ARG A 260 21.76 -18.93 -25.08
C ARG A 260 22.25 -17.83 -26.00
N ASP A 261 22.71 -16.74 -25.40
CA ASP A 261 23.30 -15.62 -26.14
C ASP A 261 24.51 -16.07 -26.99
N ALA A 262 24.48 -15.69 -28.27
CA ALA A 262 25.49 -16.01 -29.27
C ALA A 262 26.40 -14.81 -29.62
N HIS A 263 26.20 -13.65 -28.97
CA HIS A 263 26.88 -12.40 -29.35
C HIS A 263 28.22 -12.15 -28.65
N TYR A 264 28.61 -12.96 -27.66
CA TYR A 264 29.88 -12.79 -26.95
C TYR A 264 31.03 -13.65 -27.51
N PRO A 265 32.30 -13.24 -27.36
CA PRO A 265 33.46 -14.01 -27.83
C PRO A 265 33.52 -15.42 -27.22
N GLY A 266 33.64 -16.45 -28.06
CA GLY A 266 33.69 -17.87 -27.63
C GLY A 266 32.34 -18.60 -27.62
N SER A 267 31.21 -17.90 -27.78
CA SER A 267 29.86 -18.48 -27.86
C SER A 267 29.72 -19.55 -28.94
N LYS A 268 30.33 -19.34 -30.13
CA LYS A 268 30.34 -20.31 -31.24
C LYS A 268 31.05 -21.62 -30.89
N GLN A 269 32.11 -21.56 -30.08
CA GLN A 269 32.85 -22.75 -29.63
C GLN A 269 32.07 -23.54 -28.58
N LEU A 270 31.23 -22.85 -27.79
CA LEU A 270 30.33 -23.43 -26.80
C LEU A 270 28.99 -23.90 -27.39
N GLY A 271 28.80 -23.73 -28.71
CA GLY A 271 27.58 -24.10 -29.42
C GLY A 271 26.35 -23.27 -29.06
N HIS A 272 26.53 -22.09 -28.47
CA HIS A 272 25.42 -21.22 -28.09
C HIS A 272 24.70 -20.66 -29.32
N GLY A 273 23.38 -20.65 -29.29
CA GLY A 273 22.52 -20.17 -30.38
C GLY A 273 22.50 -21.06 -31.62
N LEU A 274 23.30 -22.14 -31.67
CA LEU A 274 23.20 -23.12 -32.75
C LEU A 274 21.84 -23.82 -32.70
N GLY A 275 21.13 -23.84 -33.81
CA GLY A 275 19.79 -24.45 -33.91
C GLY A 275 18.65 -23.54 -33.45
N TYR A 276 18.91 -22.29 -33.07
CA TYR A 276 17.87 -21.31 -32.77
C TYR A 276 16.96 -21.11 -33.99
N LYS A 277 15.65 -21.22 -33.80
CA LYS A 277 14.67 -20.90 -34.84
C LYS A 277 14.12 -19.50 -34.61
N TYR A 278 14.40 -18.57 -35.52
CA TYR A 278 13.83 -17.23 -35.44
C TYR A 278 12.34 -17.27 -35.76
N ALA A 279 11.51 -16.86 -34.79
CA ALA A 279 10.06 -17.08 -34.86
C ALA A 279 9.41 -16.36 -36.05
N HIS A 280 9.87 -15.17 -36.43
CA HIS A 280 9.29 -14.41 -37.53
C HIS A 280 9.45 -15.08 -38.91
N ASP A 281 10.45 -15.95 -39.07
CA ASP A 281 10.67 -16.72 -40.31
C ASP A 281 9.79 -18.00 -40.37
N ALA A 282 9.18 -18.38 -39.24
CA ALA A 282 8.29 -19.54 -39.18
C ALA A 282 6.85 -19.16 -39.58
N PRO A 283 6.05 -20.12 -40.08
CA PRO A 283 4.63 -19.89 -40.35
C PRO A 283 3.90 -19.29 -39.14
N HIS A 284 3.03 -18.32 -39.40
CA HIS A 284 2.29 -17.56 -38.37
C HIS A 284 3.17 -16.79 -37.37
N SER A 285 4.47 -16.65 -37.66
CA SER A 285 5.47 -16.09 -36.76
C SER A 285 5.61 -16.86 -35.43
N VAL A 286 5.44 -18.18 -35.47
CA VAL A 286 5.54 -19.08 -34.30
C VAL A 286 6.43 -20.27 -34.64
N ALA A 287 7.61 -20.35 -34.02
CA ALA A 287 8.55 -21.44 -34.24
C ALA A 287 8.25 -22.66 -33.36
N SER A 288 8.19 -23.84 -33.99
CA SER A 288 8.20 -25.13 -33.29
C SER A 288 9.62 -25.44 -32.81
N GLN A 289 9.89 -25.20 -31.53
CA GLN A 289 11.14 -25.49 -30.84
C GLN A 289 10.90 -25.59 -29.33
N GLN A 290 11.81 -26.27 -28.63
CA GLN A 290 11.80 -26.30 -27.17
C GLN A 290 12.20 -24.92 -26.62
N TYR A 291 11.40 -24.39 -25.71
CA TYR A 291 11.72 -23.19 -24.95
C TYR A 291 12.09 -23.44 -23.48
N PRO A 292 11.39 -24.32 -22.73
CA PRO A 292 11.78 -24.60 -21.35
C PRO A 292 13.02 -25.50 -21.29
N PRO A 293 13.71 -25.55 -20.14
CA PRO A 293 14.70 -26.59 -19.82
C PRO A 293 14.10 -28.01 -19.95
N ASP A 294 14.96 -29.01 -20.12
CA ASP A 294 14.57 -30.40 -20.43
C ASP A 294 13.60 -30.99 -19.39
N ASP A 295 13.83 -30.69 -18.11
CA ASP A 295 13.01 -31.15 -16.98
C ASP A 295 11.65 -30.44 -16.86
N LEU A 296 11.43 -29.36 -17.63
CA LEU A 296 10.21 -28.56 -17.63
C LEU A 296 9.44 -28.65 -18.96
N VAL A 297 9.88 -29.48 -19.91
CA VAL A 297 9.14 -29.72 -21.16
C VAL A 297 7.74 -30.26 -20.85
N GLY A 298 6.72 -29.63 -21.43
CA GLY A 298 5.31 -30.00 -21.22
C GLY A 298 4.66 -29.39 -19.97
N ARG A 299 5.43 -28.70 -19.12
CA ARG A 299 4.87 -27.96 -17.97
C ARG A 299 4.05 -26.76 -18.46
N ASP A 300 2.85 -26.62 -17.93
CA ASP A 300 1.97 -25.48 -18.16
C ASP A 300 1.81 -24.66 -16.88
N TYR A 301 2.24 -23.40 -16.92
CA TYR A 301 2.09 -22.48 -15.78
C TYR A 301 0.81 -21.65 -15.87
N TYR A 302 0.59 -21.05 -17.03
CA TYR A 302 -0.57 -20.19 -17.27
C TYR A 302 -1.77 -21.04 -17.73
N GLU A 303 -2.79 -21.10 -16.88
CA GLU A 303 -4.05 -21.80 -17.12
C GLU A 303 -5.17 -20.75 -17.16
N PRO A 304 -5.45 -20.16 -18.34
CA PRO A 304 -6.44 -19.10 -18.46
C PRO A 304 -7.85 -19.58 -18.08
N THR A 305 -8.64 -18.68 -17.51
CA THR A 305 -10.05 -18.92 -17.20
C THR A 305 -10.93 -18.73 -18.44
N ALA A 306 -12.23 -19.00 -18.32
CA ALA A 306 -13.22 -18.69 -19.36
C ALA A 306 -13.81 -17.27 -19.24
N ASN A 307 -13.28 -16.46 -18.33
CA ASN A 307 -13.81 -15.14 -17.97
C ASN A 307 -13.22 -14.07 -18.87
N GLY A 308 -14.07 -13.15 -19.34
CA GLY A 308 -13.64 -12.00 -20.13
C GLY A 308 -12.76 -12.36 -21.33
N ALA A 309 -11.69 -11.58 -21.52
CA ALA A 309 -10.74 -11.76 -22.60
C ALA A 309 -9.96 -13.09 -22.52
N GLU A 310 -9.87 -13.73 -21.34
CA GLU A 310 -9.17 -15.00 -21.22
C GLU A 310 -9.82 -16.14 -22.00
N ARG A 311 -11.13 -16.04 -22.30
CA ARG A 311 -11.82 -17.00 -23.16
C ARG A 311 -11.15 -17.12 -24.53
N ASP A 312 -10.87 -15.99 -25.18
CA ASP A 312 -10.26 -15.97 -26.50
C ASP A 312 -8.74 -16.25 -26.42
N ILE A 313 -8.10 -15.79 -25.34
CA ILE A 313 -6.69 -16.11 -25.05
C ILE A 313 -6.52 -17.62 -24.88
N ALA A 314 -7.43 -18.32 -24.21
CA ALA A 314 -7.37 -19.76 -24.02
C ALA A 314 -7.37 -20.50 -25.36
N VAL A 315 -8.25 -20.13 -26.28
CA VAL A 315 -8.31 -20.70 -27.63
C VAL A 315 -7.02 -20.42 -28.40
N ARG A 316 -6.48 -19.20 -28.32
CA ARG A 316 -5.22 -18.84 -28.98
C ARG A 316 -4.04 -19.59 -28.37
N LEU A 317 -3.97 -19.70 -27.05
CA LEU A 317 -2.91 -20.36 -26.29
C LEU A 317 -2.84 -21.85 -26.59
N GLU A 318 -3.98 -22.53 -26.71
CA GLU A 318 -4.03 -23.94 -27.10
C GLU A 318 -3.40 -24.15 -28.50
N ARG A 319 -3.79 -23.31 -29.48
CA ARG A 319 -3.20 -23.36 -30.83
C ARG A 319 -1.71 -23.07 -30.81
N LEU A 320 -1.27 -22.09 -30.02
CA LEU A 320 0.15 -21.76 -29.85
C LEU A 320 0.92 -22.95 -29.28
N ARG A 321 0.40 -23.58 -28.22
CA ARG A 321 1.02 -24.76 -27.60
C ARG A 321 1.16 -25.90 -28.60
N LYS A 322 0.13 -26.18 -29.42
CA LYS A 322 0.18 -27.19 -30.48
C LYS A 322 1.30 -26.93 -31.48
N ILE A 323 1.39 -25.70 -32.01
CA ILE A 323 2.47 -25.32 -32.95
C ILE A 323 3.85 -25.43 -32.29
N ILE A 324 4.01 -24.83 -31.10
CA ILE A 324 5.30 -24.78 -30.38
C ILE A 324 5.79 -26.19 -30.05
N ARG A 325 4.89 -27.06 -29.58
CA ARG A 325 5.21 -28.43 -29.12
C ARG A 325 5.20 -29.46 -30.25
N GLY A 326 4.71 -29.09 -31.44
CA GLY A 326 4.60 -30.01 -32.58
C GLY A 326 3.56 -31.11 -32.38
N THR A 327 2.45 -30.82 -31.70
CA THR A 327 1.36 -31.77 -31.38
C THR A 327 0.06 -31.47 -32.10
#